data_AF-A0A6I5EL95-F1
#
_entry.id   AF-A0A6I5EL95-F1
#
_cell.length_a   1.000
_cell.length_b   1.000
_cell.length_c   1.000
_cell.angle_alpha   90.00
_cell.angle_beta   90.00
_cell.angle_gamma   90.00
#
_symmetry.space_group_name_H-M   'P 1'
#
loop_
_entity.id
_entity.type
_entity.pdbx_description
1 polymer ?
#
loop_
_entity_poly.entity_id
_entity_poly.type
_entity_poly.pdbx_seq_one_letter_code
_entity_poly.pdbx_strand_id
1 'polypeptide(L)'
;MTTSDGTVQGHTQIFGSAPRNRAFTVVLLGDGFTAAQQTDFNNACAAFVTALRATPPYDELSPAINVWRVNVASTDSGADDPAAAGGTGATARTYFDASFGGNGIRRLLICNNSTVLTTAAAQVPEFSVAIVVVNSTVYGGSGGSVGTYSLAGGATEIALHEIGHTAYGLADEYAYYAGGNETGHDHHPAGEPAEPNVTLNTQRASLKWGWAVAASTALPTMSNPDCSTVDGRASTVPAGTVGCFEGAHYYHCGAFRPEYDCKMRALGIPFCRVCRQVIWNRIGPLATLPARPRTPISVVARYPEHLDVFAVAADGRTMSDWWDAGSGWAGWFQVSGGLASPGGAGSPVTSVARYAGHLDLFVVGTDSRVYSTWWDQSSGWAAWFRVGTLVARPGSTVNVVSRYSDHLDLFTTGSDGRTMSTWWDARTGWAADWFHVSGGVAANGATVTAVARHPFHLDVFTVGTDNRVYSAWWDERSGWSAWFALPGIVCRPDSTVTAVARHRDHLDLFTTASDGRIMSTWWDARSGWAPWFQVSGGAASAGSPVTAVVRYTNHMDLFVVGTDNRIYSTWWHDTTGWAAWFNVSGGVAKPGSQVAALSRVTEHLDVFAVGSDGLVHSAWWDASGGWSGWFQLGIT
;
A
#
# COMPACT_ATOMS: atom_id res chain seq x y z
N MET A 1 -33.05 13.54 -25.57
CA MET A 1 -34.32 13.44 -24.80
C MET A 1 -34.10 13.89 -23.35
N THR A 2 -35.14 13.93 -22.50
CA THR A 2 -35.06 14.50 -21.13
C THR A 2 -35.37 13.45 -20.07
N THR A 3 -35.00 13.72 -18.80
CA THR A 3 -35.37 12.87 -17.65
C THR A 3 -36.87 12.66 -17.46
N SER A 4 -37.72 13.34 -18.24
CA SER A 4 -39.16 13.08 -18.36
C SER A 4 -39.49 11.70 -18.92
N ASP A 5 -38.56 11.05 -19.62
CA ASP A 5 -38.78 9.77 -20.31
C ASP A 5 -38.58 8.55 -19.40
N GLY A 6 -38.59 8.76 -18.09
CA GLY A 6 -38.55 7.70 -17.11
C GLY A 6 -38.56 8.22 -15.67
N THR A 7 -38.33 7.33 -14.72
CA THR A 7 -38.27 7.67 -13.29
C THR A 7 -37.25 6.81 -12.55
N VAL A 8 -36.53 7.41 -11.59
CA VAL A 8 -35.69 6.67 -10.64
C VAL A 8 -36.58 6.02 -9.59
N GLN A 9 -36.49 4.70 -9.43
CA GLN A 9 -37.31 3.93 -8.50
C GLN A 9 -36.63 3.72 -7.15
N GLY A 10 -35.30 3.72 -7.12
CA GLY A 10 -34.50 3.59 -5.90
C GLY A 10 -33.17 2.91 -6.15
N HIS A 11 -32.42 2.70 -5.07
CA HIS A 11 -31.11 2.05 -5.12
C HIS A 11 -31.03 0.90 -4.11
N THR A 12 -30.12 -0.04 -4.37
CA THR A 12 -29.88 -1.20 -3.49
C THR A 12 -28.42 -1.61 -3.59
N GLN A 13 -27.73 -1.79 -2.46
CA GLN A 13 -26.42 -2.42 -2.45
C GLN A 13 -26.62 -3.93 -2.69
N ILE A 14 -26.09 -4.42 -3.80
CA ILE A 14 -26.26 -5.83 -4.22
C ILE A 14 -25.00 -6.66 -3.97
N PHE A 15 -23.87 -6.02 -3.64
CA PHE A 15 -22.62 -6.69 -3.27
C PHE A 15 -21.73 -5.80 -2.40
N GLY A 16 -20.87 -6.45 -1.60
CA GLY A 16 -19.86 -5.81 -0.77
C GLY A 16 -20.39 -5.33 0.58
N SER A 17 -19.47 -5.09 1.51
CA SER A 17 -19.74 -4.48 2.82
C SER A 17 -18.60 -3.57 3.26
N ALA A 18 -17.75 -3.12 2.31
CA ALA A 18 -16.63 -2.26 2.61
C ALA A 18 -17.14 -0.90 3.14
N PRO A 19 -16.50 -0.31 4.16
CA PRO A 19 -16.79 1.05 4.60
C PRO A 19 -16.70 2.03 3.43
N ARG A 20 -17.54 3.07 3.42
CA ARG A 20 -17.70 3.95 2.23
C ARG A 20 -16.39 4.63 1.82
N ASN A 21 -15.62 5.12 2.78
CA ASN A 21 -14.29 5.72 2.58
C ASN A 21 -13.20 4.73 2.10
N ARG A 22 -13.48 3.42 2.11
CA ARG A 22 -12.56 2.33 1.74
C ARG A 22 -13.18 1.39 0.71
N ALA A 23 -14.18 1.85 -0.02
CA ALA A 23 -14.87 1.06 -1.03
C ALA A 23 -14.61 1.60 -2.43
N PHE A 24 -14.12 0.74 -3.32
CA PHE A 24 -14.28 0.94 -4.74
C PHE A 24 -15.75 0.66 -5.08
N THR A 25 -16.52 1.72 -5.26
CA THR A 25 -17.98 1.64 -5.36
C THR A 25 -18.42 1.71 -6.83
N VAL A 26 -18.95 0.60 -7.34
CA VAL A 26 -19.55 0.51 -8.67
C VAL A 26 -21.05 0.79 -8.58
N VAL A 27 -21.56 1.69 -9.42
CA VAL A 27 -23.00 1.95 -9.56
C VAL A 27 -23.47 1.46 -10.93
N LEU A 28 -24.41 0.52 -10.93
CA LEU A 28 -25.09 0.02 -12.12
C LEU A 28 -26.44 0.73 -12.25
N LEU A 29 -26.69 1.39 -13.38
CA LEU A 29 -27.96 2.06 -13.67
C LEU A 29 -28.61 1.41 -14.90
N GLY A 30 -29.93 1.20 -14.86
CA GLY A 30 -30.64 0.63 -16.01
C GLY A 30 -31.08 1.71 -16.99
N ASP A 31 -30.98 1.44 -18.29
CA ASP A 31 -31.69 2.20 -19.31
C ASP A 31 -32.41 1.29 -20.32
N GLY A 32 -33.52 1.78 -20.87
CA GLY A 32 -34.38 0.97 -21.74
C GLY A 32 -35.13 -0.15 -21.04
N PHE A 33 -35.11 -0.22 -19.71
CA PHE A 33 -35.93 -1.15 -18.94
C PHE A 33 -37.21 -0.44 -18.51
N THR A 34 -38.36 -0.91 -18.98
CA THR A 34 -39.66 -0.38 -18.50
C THR A 34 -39.91 -0.77 -17.05
N ALA A 35 -40.95 -0.20 -16.44
CA ALA A 35 -41.37 -0.57 -15.08
C ALA A 35 -41.65 -2.08 -14.92
N ALA A 36 -42.10 -2.76 -15.99
CA ALA A 36 -42.36 -4.20 -15.98
C ALA A 36 -41.09 -5.07 -16.12
N GLN A 37 -39.98 -4.50 -16.61
CA GLN A 37 -38.74 -5.23 -16.91
C GLN A 37 -37.66 -5.06 -15.83
N GLN A 38 -37.99 -4.51 -14.67
CA GLN A 38 -37.01 -4.27 -13.60
C GLN A 38 -36.42 -5.57 -13.05
N THR A 39 -37.14 -6.68 -13.12
CA THR A 39 -36.60 -8.01 -12.79
C THR A 39 -35.47 -8.41 -13.75
N ASP A 40 -35.58 -8.09 -15.05
CA ASP A 40 -34.55 -8.39 -16.03
C ASP A 40 -33.29 -7.56 -15.79
N PHE A 41 -33.45 -6.27 -15.47
CA PHE A 41 -32.33 -5.41 -15.04
C PHE A 41 -31.65 -5.95 -13.77
N ASN A 42 -32.43 -6.38 -12.78
CA ASN A 42 -31.91 -6.97 -11.55
C ASN A 42 -31.06 -8.22 -11.83
N ASN A 43 -31.52 -9.07 -12.75
CA ASN A 43 -30.81 -10.27 -13.19
C ASN A 43 -29.51 -9.92 -13.94
N ALA A 44 -29.53 -8.90 -14.80
CA ALA A 44 -28.33 -8.41 -15.49
C ALA A 44 -27.28 -7.89 -14.50
N CYS A 45 -27.69 -7.14 -13.47
CA CYS A 45 -26.78 -6.69 -12.41
C CYS A 45 -26.18 -7.86 -11.61
N ALA A 46 -26.98 -8.89 -11.29
CA ALA A 46 -26.48 -10.08 -10.60
C ALA A 46 -25.47 -10.86 -11.46
N ALA A 47 -25.71 -10.95 -12.76
CA ALA A 47 -24.77 -11.55 -13.71
C ALA A 47 -23.45 -10.74 -13.78
N PHE A 48 -23.52 -9.41 -13.81
CA PHE A 48 -22.35 -8.54 -13.74
C PHE A 48 -21.54 -8.78 -12.46
N VAL A 49 -22.17 -8.79 -11.29
CA VAL A 49 -21.48 -9.05 -10.01
C VAL A 49 -20.79 -10.42 -10.03
N THR A 50 -21.45 -11.43 -10.59
CA THR A 50 -20.88 -12.78 -10.71
C THR A 50 -19.64 -12.78 -11.61
N ALA A 51 -19.71 -12.14 -12.77
CA ALA A 51 -18.59 -12.05 -13.70
C ALA A 51 -17.43 -11.21 -13.16
N LEU A 52 -17.72 -10.07 -12.51
CA LEU A 52 -16.73 -9.22 -11.85
C LEU A 52 -15.92 -10.05 -10.85
N ARG A 53 -16.59 -10.75 -9.93
CA ARG A 53 -15.94 -11.57 -8.89
C ARG A 53 -15.19 -12.78 -9.42
N ALA A 54 -15.47 -13.22 -10.65
CA ALA A 54 -14.76 -14.31 -11.30
C ALA A 54 -13.56 -13.83 -12.13
N THR A 55 -13.37 -12.52 -12.27
CA THR A 55 -12.36 -11.93 -13.16
C THR A 55 -11.18 -11.38 -12.35
N PRO A 56 -9.95 -11.90 -12.52
CA PRO A 56 -8.79 -11.33 -11.88
C PRO A 56 -8.48 -9.89 -12.34
N PRO A 57 -8.12 -8.96 -11.42
CA PRO A 57 -7.83 -9.19 -9.99
C PRO A 57 -9.01 -8.89 -9.04
N TYR A 58 -10.24 -8.74 -9.55
CA TYR A 58 -11.41 -8.39 -8.72
C TYR A 58 -11.84 -9.52 -7.78
N ASP A 59 -11.51 -10.76 -8.11
CA ASP A 59 -11.66 -11.92 -7.23
C ASP A 59 -10.91 -11.70 -5.91
N GLU A 60 -9.64 -11.32 -5.97
CA GLU A 60 -8.79 -11.02 -4.81
C GLU A 60 -9.17 -9.70 -4.12
N LEU A 61 -9.62 -8.71 -4.90
CA LEU A 61 -9.94 -7.36 -4.42
C LEU A 61 -11.40 -7.20 -3.97
N SER A 62 -12.19 -8.27 -4.05
CA SER A 62 -13.62 -8.29 -3.67
C SER A 62 -13.93 -7.68 -2.29
N PRO A 63 -13.11 -7.85 -1.23
CA PRO A 63 -13.38 -7.22 0.07
C PRO A 63 -13.41 -5.69 0.06
N ALA A 64 -12.82 -5.05 -0.97
CA ALA A 64 -12.77 -3.61 -1.12
C ALA A 64 -13.81 -3.05 -2.10
N ILE A 65 -14.68 -3.90 -2.67
CA ILE A 65 -15.61 -3.50 -3.73
C ILE A 65 -17.04 -3.51 -3.19
N ASN A 66 -17.76 -2.40 -3.40
CA ASN A 66 -19.21 -2.34 -3.22
C ASN A 66 -19.87 -2.20 -4.60
N VAL A 67 -20.99 -2.90 -4.82
CA VAL A 67 -21.80 -2.71 -6.04
C VAL A 67 -23.21 -2.30 -5.64
N TRP A 68 -23.64 -1.16 -6.15
CA TRP A 68 -24.99 -0.64 -6.01
C TRP A 68 -25.70 -0.73 -7.34
N ARG A 69 -26.97 -1.11 -7.29
CA ARG A 69 -27.90 -1.04 -8.41
C ARG A 69 -28.84 0.14 -8.19
N VAL A 70 -29.07 0.95 -9.22
CA VAL A 70 -30.08 2.01 -9.25
C VAL A 70 -31.12 1.62 -10.29
N ASN A 71 -32.32 1.28 -9.81
CA ASN A 71 -33.44 0.94 -10.67
C ASN A 71 -34.02 2.22 -11.28
N VAL A 72 -34.02 2.27 -12.60
CA VAL A 72 -34.58 3.38 -13.39
C VAL A 72 -35.54 2.74 -14.39
N ALA A 73 -36.77 3.25 -14.41
CA ALA A 73 -37.80 2.81 -15.34
C ALA A 73 -37.89 3.79 -16.49
N SER A 74 -37.56 3.33 -17.70
CA SER A 74 -37.71 4.09 -18.95
C SER A 74 -39.13 3.92 -19.52
N THR A 75 -39.57 4.87 -20.34
CA THR A 75 -40.90 4.84 -20.96
C THR A 75 -40.99 3.72 -22.00
N ASP A 76 -39.98 3.62 -22.87
CA ASP A 76 -39.90 2.60 -23.90
C ASP A 76 -38.79 1.58 -23.59
N SER A 77 -38.95 0.36 -24.11
CA SER A 77 -37.92 -0.68 -24.04
C SER A 77 -36.90 -0.48 -25.16
N GLY A 78 -35.62 -0.71 -24.88
CA GLY A 78 -34.57 -0.64 -25.91
C GLY A 78 -33.69 0.60 -25.83
N ALA A 79 -33.14 0.99 -26.96
CA ALA A 79 -32.31 2.17 -27.16
C ALA A 79 -32.53 2.68 -28.58
N ASP A 80 -32.11 3.91 -28.86
CA ASP A 80 -32.11 4.43 -30.22
C ASP A 80 -31.18 3.59 -31.11
N ASP A 81 -31.62 3.29 -32.32
CA ASP A 81 -30.89 2.47 -33.29
C ASP A 81 -30.87 3.12 -34.69
N PRO A 82 -30.13 4.23 -34.86
CA PRO A 82 -30.22 5.07 -36.05
C PRO A 82 -29.83 4.35 -37.36
N ALA A 83 -30.65 4.52 -38.40
CA ALA A 83 -30.39 3.94 -39.73
C ALA A 83 -29.07 4.44 -40.35
N ALA A 84 -28.68 5.69 -40.06
CA ALA A 84 -27.44 6.29 -40.55
C ALA A 84 -26.17 5.57 -40.06
N ALA A 85 -26.26 4.84 -38.94
CA ALA A 85 -25.16 4.04 -38.40
C ALA A 85 -25.32 2.54 -38.67
N GLY A 86 -26.19 2.15 -39.60
CA GLY A 86 -26.48 0.75 -39.93
C GLY A 86 -27.48 0.09 -38.97
N GLY A 87 -28.26 0.88 -38.24
CA GLY A 87 -29.37 0.43 -37.39
C GLY A 87 -30.69 0.28 -38.14
N THR A 88 -31.74 -0.06 -37.40
CA THR A 88 -33.12 -0.25 -37.88
C THR A 88 -33.90 1.06 -38.09
N GLY A 89 -33.40 2.18 -37.58
CA GLY A 89 -34.10 3.46 -37.52
C GLY A 89 -35.02 3.61 -36.31
N ALA A 90 -35.02 2.67 -35.37
CA ALA A 90 -35.84 2.74 -34.17
C ALA A 90 -35.40 3.88 -33.25
N THR A 91 -36.36 4.51 -32.58
CA THR A 91 -36.14 5.47 -31.50
C THR A 91 -36.91 5.04 -30.26
N ALA A 92 -36.31 5.20 -29.08
CA ALA A 92 -36.85 4.77 -27.80
C ALA A 92 -36.73 5.89 -26.76
N ARG A 93 -37.84 6.27 -26.13
CA ARG A 93 -37.85 7.26 -25.05
C ARG A 93 -37.30 6.64 -23.77
N THR A 94 -36.00 6.86 -23.56
CA THR A 94 -35.20 6.27 -22.50
C THR A 94 -34.68 7.35 -21.55
N TYR A 95 -34.53 7.02 -20.27
CA TYR A 95 -34.21 8.00 -19.23
C TYR A 95 -32.80 8.59 -19.39
N PHE A 96 -31.84 7.77 -19.84
CA PHE A 96 -30.45 8.21 -20.06
C PHE A 96 -30.12 8.43 -21.54
N ASP A 97 -31.12 8.40 -22.44
CA ASP A 97 -30.95 8.68 -23.88
C ASP A 97 -29.93 7.73 -24.54
N ALA A 98 -30.01 6.42 -24.21
CA ALA A 98 -29.11 5.43 -24.77
C ALA A 98 -29.29 5.29 -26.29
N SER A 99 -28.17 5.32 -27.03
CA SER A 99 -28.18 5.30 -28.51
C SER A 99 -26.99 4.53 -29.08
N PHE A 100 -27.24 3.69 -30.09
CA PHE A 100 -26.18 3.08 -30.89
C PHE A 100 -25.68 4.01 -31.99
N GLY A 101 -24.49 3.74 -32.51
CA GLY A 101 -23.99 4.46 -33.69
C GLY A 101 -23.24 5.75 -33.37
N GLY A 102 -22.79 5.93 -32.13
CA GLY A 102 -21.96 7.07 -31.76
C GLY A 102 -20.75 7.20 -32.71
N ASN A 103 -20.43 8.42 -33.15
CA ASN A 103 -19.39 8.69 -34.15
C ASN A 103 -19.51 7.87 -35.46
N GLY A 104 -20.71 7.40 -35.81
CA GLY A 104 -20.95 6.56 -36.99
C GLY A 104 -20.55 5.09 -36.82
N ILE A 105 -20.14 4.67 -35.63
CA ILE A 105 -19.69 3.30 -35.35
C ILE A 105 -20.87 2.48 -34.81
N ARG A 106 -21.33 1.48 -35.58
CA ARG A 106 -22.53 0.68 -35.28
C ARG A 106 -22.61 0.15 -33.84
N ARG A 107 -21.48 -0.32 -33.30
CA ARG A 107 -21.36 -0.92 -31.96
C ARG A 107 -21.17 0.09 -30.83
N LEU A 108 -20.90 1.36 -31.14
CA LEU A 108 -20.64 2.37 -30.12
C LEU A 108 -21.97 2.78 -29.49
N LEU A 109 -22.17 2.36 -28.24
CA LEU A 109 -23.38 2.56 -27.48
C LEU A 109 -23.17 3.70 -26.48
N ILE A 110 -23.77 4.86 -26.73
CA ILE A 110 -23.58 6.05 -25.89
C ILE A 110 -24.80 6.34 -25.03
N CYS A 111 -24.66 7.26 -24.08
CA CYS A 111 -25.75 7.77 -23.26
C CYS A 111 -25.49 9.24 -22.88
N ASN A 112 -26.44 9.87 -22.18
CA ASN A 112 -26.27 11.18 -21.60
C ASN A 112 -25.47 11.10 -20.29
N ASN A 113 -24.14 11.25 -20.37
CA ASN A 113 -23.23 11.13 -19.23
C ASN A 113 -23.58 12.06 -18.05
N SER A 114 -23.99 13.30 -18.33
CA SER A 114 -24.34 14.27 -17.29
C SER A 114 -25.52 13.79 -16.44
N THR A 115 -26.55 13.25 -17.10
CA THR A 115 -27.75 12.74 -16.44
C THR A 115 -27.43 11.50 -15.62
N VAL A 116 -26.60 10.59 -16.14
CA VAL A 116 -26.14 9.39 -15.43
C VAL A 116 -25.37 9.76 -14.18
N LEU A 117 -24.34 10.61 -14.29
CA LEU A 117 -23.47 10.97 -13.16
C LEU A 117 -24.25 11.73 -12.08
N THR A 118 -25.15 12.63 -12.48
CA THR A 118 -26.03 13.35 -11.54
C THR A 118 -26.97 12.39 -10.81
N THR A 119 -27.56 11.42 -11.53
CA THR A 119 -28.45 10.42 -10.95
C THR A 119 -27.69 9.48 -10.01
N ALA A 120 -26.51 9.00 -10.43
CA ALA A 120 -25.64 8.16 -9.61
C ALA A 120 -25.22 8.87 -8.32
N ALA A 121 -24.77 10.13 -8.40
CA ALA A 121 -24.37 10.92 -7.24
C ALA A 121 -25.55 11.19 -6.29
N ALA A 122 -26.75 11.43 -6.82
CA ALA A 122 -27.94 11.63 -6.00
C ALA A 122 -28.35 10.38 -5.21
N GLN A 123 -28.09 9.19 -5.76
CA GLN A 123 -28.46 7.91 -5.13
C GLN A 123 -27.33 7.32 -4.27
N VAL A 124 -26.08 7.49 -4.71
CA VAL A 124 -24.87 6.92 -4.10
C VAL A 124 -23.74 7.98 -4.16
N PRO A 125 -23.71 8.98 -3.26
CA PRO A 125 -22.85 10.18 -3.39
C PRO A 125 -21.33 9.95 -3.49
N GLU A 126 -20.83 8.78 -3.12
CA GLU A 126 -19.41 8.44 -3.05
C GLU A 126 -19.05 7.25 -3.99
N PHE A 127 -19.66 7.21 -5.18
CA PHE A 127 -19.34 6.18 -6.16
C PHE A 127 -17.98 6.41 -6.84
N SER A 128 -17.30 5.32 -7.18
CA SER A 128 -16.02 5.35 -7.91
C SER A 128 -16.21 5.25 -9.42
N VAL A 129 -17.22 4.52 -9.87
CA VAL A 129 -17.54 4.34 -11.30
C VAL A 129 -19.04 4.12 -11.51
N ALA A 130 -19.59 4.71 -12.58
CA ALA A 130 -20.97 4.51 -13.02
C ALA A 130 -20.99 3.75 -14.35
N ILE A 131 -21.84 2.73 -14.43
CA ILE A 131 -22.03 1.91 -15.62
C ILE A 131 -23.52 1.80 -15.93
N VAL A 132 -23.92 2.07 -17.17
CA VAL A 132 -25.29 1.92 -17.66
C VAL A 132 -25.45 0.54 -18.32
N VAL A 133 -26.44 -0.20 -17.84
CA VAL A 133 -26.90 -1.44 -18.48
C VAL A 133 -28.05 -1.06 -19.41
N VAL A 134 -27.91 -1.31 -20.71
CA VAL A 134 -28.91 -0.95 -21.71
C VAL A 134 -29.67 -2.18 -22.17
N ASN A 135 -31.01 -2.13 -22.09
CA ASN A 135 -31.90 -3.23 -22.45
C ASN A 135 -32.00 -3.47 -23.97
N SER A 136 -30.92 -3.94 -24.60
CA SER A 136 -30.88 -4.29 -26.02
C SER A 136 -30.01 -5.51 -26.25
N THR A 137 -30.39 -6.39 -27.18
CA THR A 137 -29.58 -7.57 -27.56
C THR A 137 -28.58 -7.26 -28.68
N VAL A 138 -28.57 -6.03 -29.20
CA VAL A 138 -27.60 -5.56 -30.20
C VAL A 138 -26.23 -5.39 -29.54
N TYR A 139 -25.18 -5.94 -30.13
CA TYR A 139 -23.82 -5.81 -29.61
C TYR A 139 -23.38 -4.34 -29.53
N GLY A 140 -23.06 -3.88 -28.32
CA GLY A 140 -22.43 -2.58 -28.14
C GLY A 140 -22.08 -2.24 -26.69
N GLY A 141 -21.15 -1.30 -26.58
CA GLY A 141 -20.62 -0.76 -25.34
C GLY A 141 -19.76 0.46 -25.63
N SER A 142 -19.45 1.22 -24.60
CA SER A 142 -18.47 2.30 -24.64
C SER A 142 -17.95 2.64 -23.26
N GLY A 143 -16.67 3.00 -23.19
CA GLY A 143 -16.04 3.61 -22.04
C GLY A 143 -16.19 5.14 -22.03
N GLY A 144 -15.37 5.79 -21.20
CA GLY A 144 -15.38 7.25 -21.01
C GLY A 144 -15.72 7.61 -19.57
N SER A 145 -16.36 8.76 -19.32
CA SER A 145 -16.76 9.14 -17.95
C SER A 145 -17.88 8.28 -17.37
N VAL A 146 -18.62 7.57 -18.23
CA VAL A 146 -19.64 6.58 -17.89
C VAL A 146 -19.42 5.38 -18.80
N GLY A 147 -19.41 4.18 -18.23
CA GLY A 147 -19.38 2.95 -19.02
C GLY A 147 -20.80 2.57 -19.48
N THR A 148 -20.95 1.97 -20.64
CA THR A 148 -22.23 1.43 -21.13
C THR A 148 -22.03 0.02 -21.66
N TYR A 149 -23.03 -0.85 -21.50
CA TYR A 149 -23.05 -2.12 -22.23
C TYR A 149 -24.47 -2.59 -22.46
N SER A 150 -24.68 -3.34 -23.55
CA SER A 150 -25.96 -3.95 -23.88
C SER A 150 -26.10 -5.39 -23.37
N LEU A 151 -27.31 -5.95 -23.42
CA LEU A 151 -27.61 -7.34 -23.11
C LEU A 151 -27.30 -8.32 -24.27
N ALA A 152 -26.36 -7.97 -25.16
CA ALA A 152 -25.93 -8.86 -26.23
C ALA A 152 -25.23 -10.12 -25.69
N GLY A 153 -25.02 -11.12 -26.56
CA GLY A 153 -24.19 -12.27 -26.22
C GLY A 153 -22.80 -11.83 -25.77
N GLY A 154 -22.38 -12.23 -24.56
CA GLY A 154 -21.14 -11.76 -23.94
C GLY A 154 -21.25 -10.43 -23.18
N ALA A 155 -22.45 -9.96 -22.84
CA ALA A 155 -22.71 -8.69 -22.14
C ALA A 155 -21.75 -8.39 -20.97
N THR A 156 -21.48 -9.37 -20.10
CA THR A 156 -20.59 -9.15 -18.95
C THR A 156 -19.12 -9.02 -19.36
N GLU A 157 -18.70 -9.63 -20.47
CA GLU A 157 -17.36 -9.42 -21.02
C GLU A 157 -17.22 -8.00 -21.58
N ILE A 158 -18.26 -7.48 -22.25
CA ILE A 158 -18.33 -6.08 -22.69
C ILE A 158 -18.26 -5.18 -21.45
N ALA A 159 -19.11 -5.40 -20.45
CA ALA A 159 -19.13 -4.59 -19.23
C ALA A 159 -17.76 -4.50 -18.53
N LEU A 160 -17.04 -5.63 -18.45
CA LEU A 160 -15.71 -5.70 -17.87
C LEU A 160 -14.62 -5.10 -18.76
N HIS A 161 -14.82 -5.04 -20.07
CA HIS A 161 -13.95 -4.29 -20.98
C HIS A 161 -14.17 -2.78 -20.78
N GLU A 162 -15.43 -2.32 -20.76
CA GLU A 162 -15.75 -0.89 -20.66
C GLU A 162 -15.39 -0.29 -19.29
N ILE A 163 -15.51 -1.05 -18.19
CA ILE A 163 -14.98 -0.60 -16.88
C ILE A 163 -13.46 -0.38 -16.92
N GLY A 164 -12.74 -1.10 -17.80
CA GLY A 164 -11.32 -0.92 -18.07
C GLY A 164 -10.99 0.53 -18.44
N HIS A 165 -11.75 1.09 -19.37
CA HIS A 165 -11.65 2.50 -19.76
C HIS A 165 -12.15 3.42 -18.64
N THR A 166 -13.37 3.22 -18.18
CA THR A 166 -14.07 4.19 -17.33
C THR A 166 -13.45 4.35 -15.95
N ALA A 167 -12.99 3.26 -15.33
CA ALA A 167 -12.44 3.31 -13.97
C ALA A 167 -10.91 3.41 -13.91
N TYR A 168 -10.20 2.97 -14.95
CA TYR A 168 -8.74 2.79 -14.89
C TYR A 168 -7.98 3.49 -16.01
N GLY A 169 -8.68 4.12 -16.97
CA GLY A 169 -8.05 4.82 -18.09
C GLY A 169 -7.21 3.91 -18.98
N LEU A 170 -7.58 2.63 -19.09
CA LEU A 170 -6.94 1.71 -20.03
C LEU A 170 -7.34 2.12 -21.46
N ALA A 171 -6.44 2.00 -22.41
CA ALA A 171 -6.71 2.12 -23.83
C ALA A 171 -7.17 0.79 -24.42
N ASP A 172 -7.82 0.87 -25.56
CA ASP A 172 -8.06 -0.28 -26.43
C ASP A 172 -6.76 -0.79 -27.03
N GLU A 173 -6.58 -2.11 -26.97
CA GLU A 173 -5.39 -2.81 -27.43
C GLU A 173 -5.60 -3.51 -28.78
N TYR A 174 -6.79 -3.42 -29.37
CA TYR A 174 -7.02 -3.87 -30.74
C TYR A 174 -6.49 -2.86 -31.76
N ALA A 175 -6.04 -3.39 -32.90
CA ALA A 175 -5.31 -2.66 -33.92
C ALA A 175 -6.22 -2.07 -35.02
N TYR A 176 -7.50 -1.84 -34.75
CA TYR A 176 -8.46 -1.34 -35.74
C TYR A 176 -9.45 -0.35 -35.12
N TYR A 177 -10.02 0.56 -35.90
CA TYR A 177 -10.99 1.54 -35.39
C TYR A 177 -12.43 1.04 -35.54
N ALA A 178 -12.76 0.51 -36.72
CA ALA A 178 -14.13 0.14 -37.10
C ALA A 178 -14.26 -1.21 -37.83
N GLY A 179 -13.26 -2.10 -37.72
CA GLY A 179 -13.28 -3.44 -38.33
C GLY A 179 -12.02 -3.83 -39.13
N GLY A 180 -11.02 -2.96 -39.25
CA GLY A 180 -9.70 -3.25 -39.80
C GLY A 180 -9.49 -2.88 -41.27
N ASN A 181 -10.51 -2.31 -41.93
CA ASN A 181 -10.42 -1.84 -43.33
C ASN A 181 -10.47 -0.31 -43.42
N GLU A 182 -10.22 0.38 -42.30
CA GLU A 182 -10.36 1.84 -42.19
C GLU A 182 -9.16 2.57 -42.81
N THR A 183 -9.43 3.65 -43.53
CA THR A 183 -8.36 4.49 -44.09
C THR A 183 -7.71 5.36 -43.01
N GLY A 184 -6.39 5.48 -43.03
CA GLY A 184 -5.65 6.38 -42.14
C GLY A 184 -5.23 5.78 -40.80
N HIS A 185 -5.39 4.48 -40.62
CA HIS A 185 -5.05 3.75 -39.39
C HIS A 185 -3.83 2.81 -39.53
N ASP A 186 -3.07 2.95 -40.60
CA ASP A 186 -1.86 2.15 -40.83
C ASP A 186 -0.77 2.43 -39.78
N HIS A 187 -0.58 3.70 -39.42
CA HIS A 187 0.45 4.13 -38.48
C HIS A 187 -0.12 5.07 -37.43
N HIS A 188 0.18 4.79 -36.17
CA HIS A 188 -0.16 5.66 -35.06
C HIS A 188 0.50 7.06 -35.25
N PRO A 189 -0.22 8.17 -34.98
CA PRO A 189 0.34 9.51 -35.04
C PRO A 189 1.45 9.72 -34.00
N ALA A 190 2.30 10.75 -34.18
CA ALA A 190 3.33 11.06 -33.20
C ALA A 190 2.72 11.57 -31.87
N GLY A 191 3.17 11.02 -30.74
CA GLY A 191 2.75 11.44 -29.40
C GLY A 191 2.48 10.22 -28.51
N GLU A 192 3.16 10.15 -27.36
CA GLU A 192 2.98 9.05 -26.41
C GLU A 192 1.57 9.12 -25.78
N PRO A 193 0.75 8.06 -25.89
CA PRO A 193 -0.55 7.99 -25.24
C PRO A 193 -0.43 8.16 -23.73
N ALA A 194 -1.47 8.68 -23.08
CA ALA A 194 -1.48 8.83 -21.63
C ALA A 194 -1.79 7.51 -20.91
N GLU A 195 -2.49 6.61 -21.59
CA GLU A 195 -3.01 5.35 -21.08
C GLU A 195 -1.86 4.41 -20.70
N PRO A 196 -1.99 3.66 -19.59
CA PRO A 196 -0.87 2.91 -19.03
C PRO A 196 -0.56 1.60 -19.78
N ASN A 197 -1.48 1.10 -20.61
CA ASN A 197 -1.37 -0.18 -21.32
C ASN A 197 -1.08 -0.05 -22.82
N VAL A 198 -0.72 1.13 -23.32
CA VAL A 198 -0.22 1.33 -24.68
C VAL A 198 0.96 2.30 -24.71
N THR A 199 1.86 2.16 -25.68
CA THR A 199 3.04 3.02 -25.82
C THR A 199 3.57 3.06 -27.24
N LEU A 200 4.27 4.13 -27.61
CA LEU A 200 5.12 4.19 -28.81
C LEU A 200 6.58 3.83 -28.45
N ASN A 201 6.92 3.84 -27.17
CA ASN A 201 8.27 3.63 -26.68
C ASN A 201 8.62 2.14 -26.56
N THR A 202 9.69 1.71 -27.25
CA THR A 202 10.24 0.35 -27.13
C THR A 202 11.52 0.27 -26.31
N GLN A 203 12.00 1.41 -25.76
CA GLN A 203 13.21 1.47 -24.97
C GLN A 203 12.96 0.94 -23.55
N ARG A 204 13.60 -0.19 -23.22
CA ARG A 204 13.42 -0.89 -21.93
C ARG A 204 13.55 0.02 -20.71
N ALA A 205 14.53 0.93 -20.73
CA ALA A 205 14.86 1.78 -19.58
C ALA A 205 13.77 2.81 -19.24
N SER A 206 12.92 3.18 -20.20
CA SER A 206 11.87 4.19 -20.06
C SER A 206 10.47 3.65 -20.40
N LEU A 207 10.34 2.35 -20.59
CA LEU A 207 9.07 1.69 -20.90
C LEU A 207 8.13 1.74 -19.68
N LYS A 208 6.87 2.15 -19.88
CA LYS A 208 5.84 2.27 -18.82
C LYS A 208 5.71 1.01 -17.97
N TRP A 209 5.80 -0.16 -18.60
CA TRP A 209 5.75 -1.47 -17.94
C TRP A 209 7.09 -2.21 -17.96
N GLY A 210 8.21 -1.49 -18.09
CA GLY A 210 9.55 -2.09 -18.11
C GLY A 210 9.85 -2.98 -16.89
N TRP A 211 9.24 -2.66 -15.75
CA TRP A 211 9.30 -3.46 -14.51
C TRP A 211 8.75 -4.89 -14.66
N ALA A 212 7.86 -5.14 -15.63
CA ALA A 212 7.24 -6.43 -15.87
C ALA A 212 7.94 -7.25 -16.97
N VAL A 213 8.78 -6.62 -17.78
CA VAL A 213 9.44 -7.25 -18.94
C VAL A 213 10.69 -8.01 -18.47
N ALA A 214 10.73 -9.32 -18.72
CA ALA A 214 11.92 -10.12 -18.42
C ALA A 214 13.14 -9.59 -19.20
N ALA A 215 14.33 -9.67 -18.60
CA ALA A 215 15.57 -9.22 -19.22
C ALA A 215 15.85 -9.91 -20.57
N SER A 216 15.38 -11.16 -20.74
CA SER A 216 15.52 -11.95 -21.96
C SER A 216 14.49 -11.65 -23.05
N THR A 217 13.37 -10.98 -22.74
CA THR A 217 12.32 -10.69 -23.73
C THR A 217 12.80 -9.62 -24.70
N ALA A 218 12.85 -9.89 -26.01
CA ALA A 218 13.22 -8.88 -27.01
C ALA A 218 12.18 -7.74 -27.08
N LEU A 219 12.64 -6.50 -27.36
CA LEU A 219 11.80 -5.32 -27.57
C LEU A 219 12.16 -4.66 -28.92
N PRO A 220 11.20 -4.45 -29.84
CA PRO A 220 9.82 -4.95 -29.77
C PRO A 220 9.78 -6.48 -29.75
N THR A 221 8.78 -7.04 -29.08
CA THR A 221 8.59 -8.49 -28.94
C THR A 221 7.96 -9.08 -30.19
N MET A 222 7.06 -8.33 -30.82
CA MET A 222 6.48 -8.66 -32.11
C MET A 222 6.17 -7.36 -32.86
N SER A 223 6.60 -7.27 -34.11
CA SER A 223 6.30 -6.15 -35.01
C SER A 223 5.41 -6.61 -36.16
N ASN A 224 4.51 -5.73 -36.60
CA ASN A 224 3.64 -5.98 -37.74
C ASN A 224 4.46 -5.81 -39.04
N PRO A 225 4.58 -6.84 -39.90
CA PRO A 225 5.37 -6.77 -41.13
C PRO A 225 4.68 -5.96 -42.23
N ASP A 226 3.38 -5.70 -42.12
CA ASP A 226 2.59 -4.98 -43.12
C ASP A 226 1.57 -4.07 -42.45
N CYS A 227 1.93 -2.80 -42.32
CA CYS A 227 1.08 -1.78 -41.69
C CYS A 227 -0.19 -1.45 -42.49
N SER A 228 -0.36 -1.95 -43.71
CA SER A 228 -1.62 -1.79 -44.45
C SER A 228 -2.72 -2.75 -43.98
N THR A 229 -2.38 -3.72 -43.12
CA THR A 229 -3.33 -4.71 -42.61
C THR A 229 -3.15 -4.98 -41.12
N VAL A 230 -4.22 -5.44 -40.47
CA VAL A 230 -4.19 -5.92 -39.08
C VAL A 230 -3.37 -7.21 -39.01
N ASP A 231 -2.38 -7.26 -38.10
CA ASP A 231 -1.59 -8.47 -37.88
C ASP A 231 -2.38 -9.57 -37.16
N GLY A 232 -2.76 -10.60 -37.90
CA GLY A 232 -3.47 -11.79 -37.39
C GLY A 232 -2.57 -12.96 -37.00
N ARG A 233 -1.23 -12.82 -37.07
CA ARG A 233 -0.31 -13.93 -36.77
C ARG A 233 -0.34 -14.28 -35.28
N ALA A 234 -0.15 -15.56 -34.97
CA ALA A 234 -0.06 -16.05 -33.59
C ALA A 234 1.19 -15.53 -32.87
N SER A 235 1.12 -15.45 -31.54
CA SER A 235 2.27 -15.10 -30.70
C SER A 235 3.44 -16.05 -30.92
N THR A 236 4.63 -15.50 -31.13
CA THR A 236 5.90 -16.27 -31.22
C THR A 236 6.50 -16.59 -29.84
N VAL A 237 5.90 -16.06 -28.77
CA VAL A 237 6.31 -16.25 -27.38
C VAL A 237 5.17 -16.88 -26.57
N PRO A 238 5.46 -17.55 -25.43
CA PRO A 238 4.43 -18.13 -24.58
C PRO A 238 3.39 -17.10 -24.11
N ALA A 239 2.15 -17.56 -23.90
CA ALA A 239 1.09 -16.74 -23.31
C ALA A 239 1.53 -16.17 -21.95
N GLY A 240 1.15 -14.92 -21.65
CA GLY A 240 1.58 -14.21 -20.43
C GLY A 240 2.97 -13.56 -20.52
N THR A 241 3.67 -13.67 -21.65
CA THR A 241 4.93 -12.94 -21.87
C THR A 241 4.65 -11.45 -21.99
N VAL A 242 5.15 -10.66 -21.03
CA VAL A 242 5.09 -9.19 -21.09
C VAL A 242 6.23 -8.66 -21.96
N GLY A 243 5.90 -7.79 -22.91
CA GLY A 243 6.79 -7.24 -23.92
C GLY A 243 6.19 -6.02 -24.63
N CYS A 244 6.55 -5.82 -25.90
CA CYS A 244 5.94 -4.82 -26.77
C CYS A 244 5.42 -5.52 -28.04
N PHE A 245 4.12 -5.72 -28.13
CA PHE A 245 3.45 -6.32 -29.29
C PHE A 245 2.80 -5.20 -30.11
N GLU A 246 3.20 -5.06 -31.36
CA GLU A 246 2.71 -4.00 -32.23
C GLU A 246 1.26 -4.23 -32.65
N GLY A 247 0.55 -3.12 -32.85
CA GLY A 247 -0.88 -3.09 -33.13
C GLY A 247 -1.67 -2.83 -31.85
N ALA A 248 -2.08 -1.58 -31.63
CA ALA A 248 -2.83 -1.13 -30.46
C ALA A 248 -3.40 0.26 -30.72
N HIS A 249 -4.29 0.74 -29.83
CA HIS A 249 -4.85 2.08 -29.89
C HIS A 249 -5.49 2.41 -31.26
N TYR A 250 -6.10 1.40 -31.88
CA TYR A 250 -6.76 1.46 -33.19
C TYR A 250 -5.84 1.60 -34.41
N TYR A 251 -4.53 1.34 -34.29
CA TYR A 251 -3.58 1.42 -35.41
C TYR A 251 -2.87 0.08 -35.66
N HIS A 252 -2.59 -0.22 -36.93
CA HIS A 252 -1.88 -1.43 -37.36
C HIS A 252 -0.42 -1.45 -36.90
N CYS A 253 0.24 -0.30 -36.91
CA CYS A 253 1.65 -0.10 -36.54
C CYS A 253 1.87 1.14 -35.68
N GLY A 254 3.06 1.21 -35.07
CA GLY A 254 3.54 2.39 -34.35
C GLY A 254 3.04 2.51 -32.90
N ALA A 255 2.10 1.67 -32.46
CA ALA A 255 1.68 1.55 -31.07
C ALA A 255 1.81 0.11 -30.59
N PHE A 256 2.23 -0.06 -29.34
CA PHE A 256 2.51 -1.35 -28.72
C PHE A 256 1.64 -1.58 -27.50
N ARG A 257 1.17 -2.82 -27.34
CA ARG A 257 0.49 -3.34 -26.14
C ARG A 257 1.44 -4.26 -25.33
N PRO A 258 1.20 -4.43 -24.02
CA PRO A 258 2.12 -5.12 -23.11
C PRO A 258 2.12 -6.64 -23.23
N GLU A 259 1.03 -7.26 -23.65
CA GLU A 259 0.94 -8.70 -23.89
C GLU A 259 0.24 -8.98 -25.22
N TYR A 260 0.44 -10.18 -25.77
CA TYR A 260 -0.20 -10.55 -27.03
C TYR A 260 -1.74 -10.48 -26.93
N ASP A 261 -2.29 -10.97 -25.81
CA ASP A 261 -3.72 -11.03 -25.51
C ASP A 261 -4.07 -10.33 -24.19
N CYS A 262 -5.20 -9.64 -24.17
CA CYS A 262 -5.74 -8.91 -23.03
C CYS A 262 -7.25 -8.74 -23.19
N LYS A 263 -7.99 -8.57 -22.08
CA LYS A 263 -9.40 -8.14 -22.12
C LYS A 263 -9.61 -6.83 -22.90
N MET A 264 -8.62 -5.93 -22.91
CA MET A 264 -8.65 -4.69 -23.70
C MET A 264 -8.41 -4.91 -25.20
N ARG A 265 -8.07 -6.14 -25.62
CA ARG A 265 -7.87 -6.52 -27.02
C ARG A 265 -9.00 -7.41 -27.53
N ALA A 266 -9.41 -8.40 -26.75
CA ALA A 266 -10.38 -9.41 -27.12
C ALA A 266 -11.23 -9.86 -25.92
N LEU A 267 -12.50 -10.13 -26.16
CA LEU A 267 -13.43 -10.67 -25.14
C LEU A 267 -13.11 -12.14 -24.83
N GLY A 268 -13.48 -12.61 -23.63
CA GLY A 268 -13.19 -13.98 -23.18
C GLY A 268 -11.74 -14.22 -22.76
N ILE A 269 -10.90 -13.17 -22.84
CA ILE A 269 -9.52 -13.15 -22.34
C ILE A 269 -9.49 -12.34 -21.04
N PRO A 270 -8.71 -12.74 -20.02
CA PRO A 270 -8.55 -11.94 -18.81
C PRO A 270 -7.74 -10.66 -19.08
N PHE A 271 -7.77 -9.71 -18.15
CA PHE A 271 -6.82 -8.57 -18.22
C PHE A 271 -5.38 -9.10 -18.26
N CYS A 272 -4.53 -8.46 -19.06
CA CYS A 272 -3.09 -8.75 -19.06
C CYS A 272 -2.45 -8.28 -17.74
N ARG A 273 -1.21 -8.72 -17.45
CA ARG A 273 -0.50 -8.41 -16.21
C ARG A 273 -0.40 -6.91 -15.95
N VAL A 274 -0.20 -6.10 -16.98
CA VAL A 274 -0.11 -4.63 -16.86
C VAL A 274 -1.47 -4.04 -16.49
N CYS A 275 -2.54 -4.40 -17.19
CA CYS A 275 -3.90 -3.95 -16.85
C CYS A 275 -4.31 -4.39 -15.43
N ARG A 276 -4.00 -5.64 -15.02
CA ARG A 276 -4.25 -6.10 -13.65
C ARG A 276 -3.52 -5.25 -12.62
N GLN A 277 -2.27 -4.87 -12.89
CA GLN A 277 -1.52 -4.00 -11.97
C GLN A 277 -2.14 -2.61 -11.86
N VAL A 278 -2.64 -2.05 -12.96
CA VAL A 278 -3.35 -0.75 -12.93
C VAL A 278 -4.61 -0.85 -12.08
N ILE A 279 -5.42 -1.90 -12.26
CA ILE A 279 -6.62 -2.15 -11.44
C ILE A 279 -6.23 -2.32 -9.97
N TRP A 280 -5.19 -3.10 -9.68
CA TRP A 280 -4.67 -3.30 -8.33
C TRP A 280 -4.19 -2.01 -7.68
N ASN A 281 -3.50 -1.15 -8.41
CA ASN A 281 -3.04 0.14 -7.88
C ASN A 281 -4.21 1.05 -7.48
N ARG A 282 -5.37 0.89 -8.12
CA ARG A 282 -6.58 1.67 -7.81
C ARG A 282 -7.38 1.12 -6.64
N ILE A 283 -7.55 -0.21 -6.54
CA ILE A 283 -8.43 -0.85 -5.55
C ILE A 283 -7.65 -1.48 -4.39
N GLY A 284 -6.46 -2.02 -4.65
CA GLY A 284 -5.62 -2.69 -3.66
C GLY A 284 -5.32 -1.87 -2.40
N PRO A 285 -5.12 -0.54 -2.46
CA PRO A 285 -5.00 0.29 -1.27
C PRO A 285 -6.26 0.30 -0.39
N LEU A 286 -7.44 0.06 -0.97
CA LEU A 286 -8.72 0.06 -0.25
C LEU A 286 -8.95 -1.26 0.52
N ALA A 287 -8.33 -2.37 0.07
CA ALA A 287 -8.45 -3.69 0.70
C ALA A 287 -7.71 -3.77 2.05
N THR A 288 -8.34 -4.40 3.04
CA THR A 288 -7.68 -4.69 4.33
C THR A 288 -6.70 -5.84 4.13
N LEU A 289 -5.40 -5.58 4.29
CA LEU A 289 -4.36 -6.60 4.20
C LEU A 289 -3.88 -6.99 5.59
N PRO A 290 -3.63 -8.28 5.85
CA PRO A 290 -2.92 -8.67 7.05
C PRO A 290 -1.52 -8.07 7.05
N ALA A 291 -1.09 -7.60 8.21
CA ALA A 291 0.29 -7.23 8.47
C ALA A 291 1.18 -8.48 8.37
N ARG A 292 2.39 -8.30 7.85
CA ARG A 292 3.40 -9.35 7.80
C ARG A 292 3.71 -9.80 9.24
N PRO A 293 3.54 -11.09 9.56
CA PRO A 293 3.79 -11.59 10.91
C PRO A 293 5.22 -11.28 11.36
N ARG A 294 5.38 -10.81 12.61
CA ARG A 294 6.66 -10.51 13.27
C ARG A 294 7.48 -9.36 12.68
N THR A 295 6.99 -8.67 11.66
CA THR A 295 7.64 -7.42 11.21
C THR A 295 7.26 -6.28 12.15
N PRO A 296 8.25 -5.57 12.73
CA PRO A 296 8.02 -4.41 13.61
C PRO A 296 7.09 -3.36 12.99
N ILE A 297 6.22 -2.77 13.83
CA ILE A 297 5.43 -1.58 13.48
C ILE A 297 6.27 -0.36 13.86
N SER A 298 6.35 0.62 12.96
CA SER A 298 6.96 1.91 13.29
C SER A 298 5.87 2.95 13.45
N VAL A 299 6.04 3.84 14.41
CA VAL A 299 5.05 4.88 14.68
C VAL A 299 5.75 6.17 15.07
N VAL A 300 5.23 7.29 14.61
CA VAL A 300 5.76 8.62 14.93
C VAL A 300 4.62 9.62 15.12
N ALA A 301 4.76 10.50 16.11
CA ALA A 301 3.92 11.69 16.20
C ALA A 301 4.62 12.85 15.49
N ARG A 302 3.92 13.51 14.55
CA ARG A 302 4.41 14.74 13.92
C ARG A 302 4.18 15.94 14.84
N TYR A 303 3.06 15.92 15.57
CA TYR A 303 2.66 16.86 16.59
C TYR A 303 1.60 16.19 17.51
N PRO A 304 1.23 16.77 18.67
CA PRO A 304 0.34 16.13 19.63
C PRO A 304 -0.97 15.58 19.06
N GLU A 305 -1.58 16.27 18.11
CA GLU A 305 -2.85 15.89 17.49
C GLU A 305 -2.71 15.04 16.22
N HIS A 306 -1.50 14.59 15.86
CA HIS A 306 -1.28 13.77 14.67
C HIS A 306 -0.16 12.75 14.81
N LEU A 307 -0.47 11.51 14.45
CA LEU A 307 0.50 10.42 14.36
C LEU A 307 0.36 9.62 13.07
N ASP A 308 1.46 9.01 12.67
CA ASP A 308 1.59 8.19 11.48
C ASP A 308 2.09 6.79 11.92
N VAL A 309 1.40 5.75 11.46
CA VAL A 309 1.70 4.35 11.73
C VAL A 309 2.15 3.69 10.43
N PHE A 310 3.27 2.99 10.47
CA PHE A 310 3.86 2.29 9.33
C PHE A 310 3.96 0.80 9.62
N ALA A 311 3.55 0.00 8.65
CA ALA A 311 3.61 -1.45 8.70
C ALA A 311 4.02 -2.03 7.35
N VAL A 312 4.36 -3.31 7.35
CA VAL A 312 4.59 -4.08 6.12
C VAL A 312 3.43 -5.05 5.95
N ALA A 313 2.74 -5.01 4.82
CA ALA A 313 1.70 -5.98 4.49
C ALA A 313 2.30 -7.37 4.25
N ALA A 314 1.49 -8.43 4.34
CA ALA A 314 1.97 -9.81 4.16
C ALA A 314 2.71 -10.03 2.83
N ASP A 315 2.29 -9.36 1.75
CA ASP A 315 2.93 -9.39 0.43
C ASP A 315 4.21 -8.54 0.31
N GLY A 316 4.56 -7.79 1.37
CA GLY A 316 5.77 -6.98 1.45
C GLY A 316 5.58 -5.50 1.14
N ARG A 317 4.38 -5.05 0.80
CA ARG A 317 4.14 -3.61 0.57
C ARG A 317 4.37 -2.80 1.85
N THR A 318 5.01 -1.64 1.68
CA THR A 318 5.15 -0.65 2.75
C THR A 318 3.84 0.14 2.85
N MET A 319 3.21 0.08 4.03
CA MET A 319 1.88 0.64 4.26
C MET A 319 1.96 1.73 5.32
N SER A 320 1.11 2.74 5.19
CA SER A 320 0.91 3.80 6.18
C SER A 320 -0.58 3.94 6.48
N ASP A 321 -0.90 4.21 7.74
CA ASP A 321 -2.16 4.80 8.18
C ASP A 321 -1.79 6.00 9.07
N TRP A 322 -2.68 6.97 9.20
CA TRP A 322 -2.46 8.12 10.08
C TRP A 322 -3.74 8.53 10.78
N TRP A 323 -3.56 9.17 11.93
CA TRP A 323 -4.63 9.69 12.75
C TRP A 323 -4.44 11.19 12.94
N ASP A 324 -5.53 11.93 12.79
CA ASP A 324 -5.63 13.34 13.19
C ASP A 324 -6.82 13.51 14.14
N ALA A 325 -6.66 14.35 15.16
CA ALA A 325 -7.71 14.58 16.15
C ALA A 325 -9.03 15.10 15.55
N GLY A 326 -8.98 15.82 14.42
CA GLY A 326 -10.15 16.39 13.75
C GLY A 326 -10.89 15.41 12.83
N SER A 327 -10.20 14.44 12.25
CA SER A 327 -10.77 13.53 11.23
C SER A 327 -10.75 12.04 11.62
N GLY A 328 -10.05 11.68 12.69
CA GLY A 328 -9.81 10.28 13.06
C GLY A 328 -8.79 9.60 12.15
N TRP A 329 -8.89 8.27 12.06
CA TRP A 329 -8.00 7.44 11.24
C TRP A 329 -8.34 7.55 9.76
N ALA A 330 -7.32 7.76 8.93
CA ALA A 330 -7.46 7.95 7.49
C ALA A 330 -7.63 6.63 6.71
N GLY A 331 -7.15 5.52 7.28
CA GLY A 331 -7.12 4.22 6.63
C GLY A 331 -5.80 3.92 5.93
N TRP A 332 -5.43 2.64 5.93
CA TRP A 332 -4.20 2.15 5.30
C TRP A 332 -4.11 2.46 3.81
N PHE A 333 -2.94 2.94 3.36
CA PHE A 333 -2.56 3.07 1.95
C PHE A 333 -1.11 2.60 1.74
N GLN A 334 -0.76 2.24 0.51
CA GLN A 334 0.63 1.88 0.17
C GLN A 334 1.47 3.15 -0.04
N VAL A 335 2.65 3.21 0.58
CA VAL A 335 3.56 4.35 0.44
C VAL A 335 4.36 4.22 -0.85
N SER A 336 4.03 5.04 -1.86
CA SER A 336 4.80 5.25 -3.09
C SER A 336 5.26 3.97 -3.81
N GLY A 337 4.50 2.87 -3.74
CA GLY A 337 4.85 1.60 -4.38
C GLY A 337 5.96 0.80 -3.69
N GLY A 338 6.35 1.15 -2.45
CA GLY A 338 7.48 0.53 -1.76
C GLY A 338 7.28 -0.93 -1.40
N LEU A 339 8.38 -1.68 -1.35
CA LEU A 339 8.44 -3.11 -1.06
C LEU A 339 9.58 -3.44 -0.10
N ALA A 340 9.27 -4.19 0.96
CA ALA A 340 10.19 -4.66 1.98
C ALA A 340 10.61 -6.13 1.76
N SER A 341 11.89 -6.42 2.00
CA SER A 341 12.44 -7.77 1.90
C SER A 341 11.70 -8.78 2.80
N PRO A 342 11.47 -10.02 2.32
CA PRO A 342 10.85 -11.07 3.14
C PRO A 342 11.81 -11.77 4.12
N GLY A 343 13.12 -11.47 4.12
CA GLY A 343 14.10 -12.16 4.97
C GLY A 343 13.90 -11.96 6.48
N GLY A 344 14.36 -12.91 7.31
CA GLY A 344 14.43 -12.77 8.77
C GLY A 344 13.07 -12.57 9.47
N ALA A 345 12.98 -11.56 10.35
CA ALA A 345 11.73 -11.09 10.97
C ALA A 345 10.84 -10.27 10.01
N GLY A 346 11.22 -10.20 8.72
CA GLY A 346 10.73 -9.24 7.73
C GLY A 346 11.37 -7.87 7.94
N SER A 347 11.80 -7.22 6.85
CA SER A 347 12.38 -5.88 6.93
C SER A 347 11.29 -4.87 7.34
N PRO A 348 11.36 -4.24 8.53
CA PRO A 348 10.38 -3.23 8.89
C PRO A 348 10.52 -1.97 8.06
N VAL A 349 9.45 -1.19 7.99
CA VAL A 349 9.52 0.23 7.65
C VAL A 349 9.84 0.97 8.94
N THR A 350 10.97 1.65 9.01
CA THR A 350 11.29 2.53 10.13
C THR A 350 11.03 3.98 9.75
N SER A 351 10.60 4.78 10.71
CA SER A 351 10.18 6.16 10.48
C SER A 351 10.83 7.12 11.48
N VAL A 352 11.07 8.36 11.05
CA VAL A 352 11.46 9.47 11.91
C VAL A 352 10.77 10.75 11.44
N ALA A 353 10.22 11.54 12.36
CA ALA A 353 9.73 12.88 12.07
C ALA A 353 10.82 13.88 12.39
N ARG A 354 11.22 14.69 11.41
CA ARG A 354 12.23 15.73 11.61
C ARG A 354 11.61 17.00 12.18
N TYR A 355 10.38 17.28 11.77
CA TYR A 355 9.52 18.37 12.25
C TYR A 355 8.06 18.10 11.82
N ALA A 356 7.10 18.89 12.29
CA ALA A 356 5.66 18.64 12.08
C ALA A 356 5.25 18.46 10.59
N GLY A 357 5.91 19.16 9.69
CA GLY A 357 5.65 19.10 8.25
C GLY A 357 6.47 18.07 7.48
N HIS A 358 7.29 17.23 8.14
CA HIS A 358 8.20 16.32 7.44
C HIS A 358 8.56 15.05 8.21
N LEU A 359 8.53 13.92 7.52
CA LEU A 359 9.04 12.64 8.02
C LEU A 359 9.76 11.85 6.93
N ASP A 360 10.63 10.96 7.37
CA ASP A 360 11.46 10.11 6.53
C ASP A 360 11.22 8.63 6.89
N LEU A 361 11.17 7.79 5.88
CA LEU A 361 11.02 6.34 6.00
C LEU A 361 12.24 5.61 5.43
N PHE A 362 12.53 4.44 6.02
CA PHE A 362 13.61 3.58 5.59
C PHE A 362 13.20 2.11 5.58
N VAL A 363 13.73 1.36 4.61
CA VAL A 363 13.48 -0.07 4.48
C VAL A 363 14.68 -0.77 3.83
N VAL A 364 14.87 -2.06 4.13
CA VAL A 364 15.68 -2.95 3.27
C VAL A 364 14.76 -3.59 2.23
N GLY A 365 15.03 -3.30 0.95
CA GLY A 365 14.25 -3.78 -0.19
C GLY A 365 14.45 -5.26 -0.51
N THR A 366 13.65 -5.80 -1.43
CA THR A 366 13.70 -7.21 -1.85
C THR A 366 15.03 -7.61 -2.51
N ASP A 367 15.77 -6.64 -3.03
CA ASP A 367 17.12 -6.78 -3.59
C ASP A 367 18.23 -6.63 -2.52
N SER A 368 17.86 -6.56 -1.24
CA SER A 368 18.74 -6.38 -0.08
C SER A 368 19.50 -5.04 -0.06
N ARG A 369 19.01 -4.01 -0.78
CA ARG A 369 19.55 -2.64 -0.68
C ARG A 369 18.73 -1.81 0.30
N VAL A 370 19.32 -0.73 0.81
CA VAL A 370 18.63 0.23 1.68
C VAL A 370 17.95 1.29 0.83
N TYR A 371 16.67 1.51 1.09
CA TYR A 371 15.84 2.52 0.42
C TYR A 371 15.29 3.51 1.42
N SER A 372 15.05 4.73 0.94
CA SER A 372 14.36 5.78 1.66
C SER A 372 13.26 6.39 0.79
N THR A 373 12.24 6.90 1.46
CA THR A 373 11.30 7.88 0.93
C THR A 373 10.97 8.88 2.04
N TRP A 374 10.35 9.99 1.70
CA TRP A 374 9.96 11.01 2.66
C TRP A 374 8.58 11.58 2.31
N TRP A 375 7.93 12.18 3.30
CA TRP A 375 6.71 12.97 3.14
C TRP A 375 6.97 14.40 3.58
N ASP A 376 6.54 15.37 2.78
CA ASP A 376 6.52 16.78 3.14
C ASP A 376 5.12 17.37 2.94
N GLN A 377 4.69 18.22 3.86
CA GLN A 377 3.36 18.83 3.81
C GLN A 377 3.08 19.57 2.50
N SER A 378 4.10 20.12 1.84
CA SER A 378 3.95 20.89 0.61
C SER A 378 3.85 20.04 -0.66
N SER A 379 4.38 18.81 -0.65
CA SER A 379 4.56 18.00 -1.87
C SER A 379 4.08 16.55 -1.75
N GLY A 380 3.68 16.13 -0.55
CA GLY A 380 3.25 14.76 -0.28
C GLY A 380 4.43 13.79 -0.25
N TRP A 381 4.16 12.54 -0.63
CA TRP A 381 5.15 11.47 -0.62
C TRP A 381 6.08 11.52 -1.84
N ALA A 382 7.38 11.41 -1.60
CA ALA A 382 8.37 11.19 -2.64
C ALA A 382 8.37 9.74 -3.16
N ALA A 383 8.99 9.52 -4.32
CA ALA A 383 9.28 8.18 -4.80
C ALA A 383 10.42 7.55 -3.97
N TRP A 384 10.39 6.22 -3.80
CA TRP A 384 11.47 5.51 -3.14
C TRP A 384 12.78 5.63 -3.93
N PHE A 385 13.86 5.95 -3.24
CA PHE A 385 15.20 6.03 -3.80
C PHE A 385 16.19 5.23 -2.94
N ARG A 386 17.25 4.76 -3.57
CA ARG A 386 18.26 3.94 -2.91
C ARG A 386 19.24 4.82 -2.12
N VAL A 387 19.60 4.40 -0.91
CA VAL A 387 20.58 5.08 -0.04
C VAL A 387 21.93 4.37 -0.12
N GLY A 388 22.86 4.95 -0.88
CA GLY A 388 24.24 4.46 -1.00
C GLY A 388 24.35 3.06 -1.63
N THR A 389 25.51 2.42 -1.46
CA THR A 389 25.81 1.16 -2.16
C THR A 389 25.70 -0.10 -1.31
N LEU A 390 25.36 0.00 -0.02
CA LEU A 390 25.33 -1.15 0.89
C LEU A 390 24.42 -2.29 0.39
N VAL A 391 24.89 -3.53 0.52
CA VAL A 391 24.05 -4.73 0.55
C VAL A 391 23.81 -5.07 2.01
N ALA A 392 22.60 -4.86 2.49
CA ALA A 392 22.22 -5.19 3.86
C ALA A 392 21.89 -6.69 3.98
N ARG A 393 21.85 -7.21 5.21
CA ARG A 393 21.24 -8.53 5.44
C ARG A 393 19.74 -8.47 5.08
N PRO A 394 19.20 -9.44 4.32
CA PRO A 394 17.76 -9.53 4.11
C PRO A 394 17.03 -9.56 5.45
N GLY A 395 16.02 -8.70 5.62
CA GLY A 395 15.27 -8.63 6.89
C GLY A 395 15.85 -7.73 7.96
N SER A 396 17.03 -7.11 7.77
CA SER A 396 17.57 -6.22 8.80
C SER A 396 16.75 -4.94 8.94
N THR A 397 16.72 -4.42 10.17
CA THR A 397 16.14 -3.11 10.48
C THR A 397 17.12 -2.01 10.06
N VAL A 398 16.61 -0.91 9.50
CA VAL A 398 17.37 0.33 9.31
C VAL A 398 17.00 1.25 10.47
N ASN A 399 17.79 1.25 11.53
CA ASN A 399 17.55 2.16 12.64
C ASN A 399 17.95 3.57 12.22
N VAL A 400 17.11 4.55 12.56
CA VAL A 400 17.33 5.96 12.21
C VAL A 400 17.21 6.82 13.46
N VAL A 401 18.12 7.79 13.58
CA VAL A 401 18.11 8.81 14.63
C VAL A 401 18.22 10.17 13.96
N SER A 402 17.36 11.11 14.36
CA SER A 402 17.54 12.54 14.03
C SER A 402 18.17 13.23 15.21
N ARG A 403 19.41 13.74 15.03
CA ARG A 403 20.11 14.52 16.07
C ARG A 403 19.57 15.95 16.18
N TYR A 404 19.06 16.47 15.06
CA TYR A 404 18.37 17.74 14.89
C TYR A 404 17.65 17.71 13.52
N SER A 405 16.73 18.65 13.27
CA SER A 405 15.83 18.65 12.11
C SER A 405 16.50 18.46 10.75
N ASP A 406 17.75 18.89 10.63
CA ASP A 406 18.49 18.94 9.37
C ASP A 406 19.53 17.81 9.25
N HIS A 407 19.50 16.82 10.15
CA HIS A 407 20.44 15.70 10.12
C HIS A 407 19.80 14.37 10.53
N LEU A 408 20.17 13.32 9.80
CA LEU A 408 19.81 11.92 10.07
C LEU A 408 21.06 11.05 10.11
N ASP A 409 21.08 10.10 11.05
CA ASP A 409 22.07 9.03 11.12
C ASP A 409 21.36 7.68 11.01
N LEU A 410 21.83 6.85 10.08
CA LEU A 410 21.27 5.53 9.79
C LEU A 410 22.23 4.45 10.26
N PHE A 411 21.66 3.37 10.78
CA PHE A 411 22.39 2.19 11.23
C PHE A 411 21.70 0.91 10.76
N THR A 412 22.47 -0.01 10.19
CA THR A 412 21.97 -1.34 9.85
C THR A 412 23.11 -2.36 9.84
N THR A 413 22.81 -3.58 9.42
CA THR A 413 23.81 -4.65 9.29
C THR A 413 24.06 -4.97 7.83
N GLY A 414 25.32 -4.91 7.40
CA GLY A 414 25.75 -5.38 6.09
C GLY A 414 25.55 -6.90 5.93
N SER A 415 25.48 -7.40 4.70
CA SER A 415 25.26 -8.83 4.41
C SER A 415 26.25 -9.77 5.10
N ASP A 416 27.46 -9.28 5.39
CA ASP A 416 28.54 -9.96 6.11
C ASP A 416 28.42 -9.89 7.66
N GLY A 417 27.50 -9.10 8.20
CA GLY A 417 27.32 -8.89 9.63
C GLY A 417 27.94 -7.66 10.23
N ARG A 418 28.66 -6.86 9.45
CA ARG A 418 29.25 -5.63 9.93
C ARG A 418 28.16 -4.63 10.30
N THR A 419 28.33 -3.95 11.42
CA THR A 419 27.50 -2.81 11.81
C THR A 419 27.85 -1.61 10.92
N MET A 420 26.93 -1.23 10.06
CA MET A 420 27.16 -0.18 9.06
C MET A 420 26.39 1.09 9.42
N SER A 421 26.96 2.24 9.09
CA SER A 421 26.30 3.54 9.24
C SER A 421 26.48 4.41 8.00
N THR A 422 25.54 5.33 7.80
CA THR A 422 25.60 6.45 6.85
C THR A 422 24.81 7.61 7.44
N TRP A 423 24.90 8.80 6.85
CA TRP A 423 24.18 9.98 7.34
C TRP A 423 23.67 10.86 6.19
N TRP A 424 22.74 11.74 6.53
CA TRP A 424 22.23 12.80 5.67
C TRP A 424 22.28 14.14 6.39
N ASP A 425 22.69 15.20 5.68
CA ASP A 425 22.64 16.58 6.14
C ASP A 425 21.93 17.45 5.10
N ALA A 426 21.05 18.36 5.52
CA ALA A 426 20.25 19.17 4.61
C ALA A 426 21.08 20.01 3.60
N ARG A 427 22.33 20.34 3.93
CA ARG A 427 23.21 21.17 3.07
C ARG A 427 23.99 20.35 2.06
N THR A 428 24.32 19.11 2.40
CA THR A 428 25.23 18.27 1.58
C THR A 428 24.57 17.03 1.00
N GLY A 429 23.36 16.71 1.46
CA GLY A 429 22.63 15.51 1.09
C GLY A 429 23.16 14.28 1.83
N TRP A 430 22.99 13.12 1.18
CA TRP A 430 23.50 11.86 1.71
C TRP A 430 25.02 11.80 1.64
N ALA A 431 25.64 11.19 2.65
CA ALA A 431 27.04 10.81 2.61
C ALA A 431 27.34 9.93 1.38
N ALA A 432 28.58 10.00 0.88
CA ALA A 432 28.97 9.35 -0.37
C ALA A 432 28.75 7.83 -0.35
N ASP A 433 29.00 7.16 0.78
CA ASP A 433 28.63 5.76 0.98
C ASP A 433 28.58 5.38 2.47
N TRP A 434 28.18 4.14 2.74
CA TRP A 434 28.17 3.52 4.06
C TRP A 434 29.58 3.20 4.56
N PHE A 435 29.79 3.28 5.87
CA PHE A 435 31.05 2.93 6.52
C PHE A 435 30.83 1.93 7.67
N HIS A 436 31.86 1.14 7.96
CA HIS A 436 31.86 0.16 9.06
C HIS A 436 32.10 0.89 10.40
N VAL A 437 31.17 0.77 11.34
CA VAL A 437 31.27 1.41 12.66
C VAL A 437 32.30 0.66 13.51
N SER A 438 33.53 1.17 13.55
CA SER A 438 34.62 0.74 14.45
C SER A 438 34.83 -0.77 14.59
N GLY A 439 34.63 -1.55 13.52
CA GLY A 439 34.85 -3.01 13.57
C GLY A 439 33.66 -3.83 14.10
N GLY A 440 32.52 -3.21 14.44
CA GLY A 440 31.36 -3.88 15.06
C GLY A 440 30.73 -4.98 14.22
N VAL A 441 30.27 -6.05 14.85
CA VAL A 441 29.59 -7.17 14.20
C VAL A 441 28.37 -7.58 15.02
N ALA A 442 27.21 -7.61 14.36
CA ALA A 442 25.95 -8.02 14.96
C ALA A 442 25.63 -9.50 14.67
N ALA A 443 24.99 -10.17 15.64
CA ALA A 443 24.44 -11.51 15.43
C ALA A 443 23.40 -11.53 14.29
N ASN A 444 23.14 -12.71 13.74
CA ASN A 444 22.12 -12.83 12.69
C ASN A 444 20.73 -12.55 13.27
N GLY A 445 20.00 -11.61 12.68
CA GLY A 445 18.70 -11.16 13.16
C GLY A 445 18.75 -10.10 14.28
N ALA A 446 19.93 -9.77 14.81
CA ALA A 446 20.06 -8.70 15.80
C ALA A 446 19.89 -7.31 15.15
N THR A 447 19.20 -6.43 15.86
CA THR A 447 19.09 -5.02 15.47
C THR A 447 20.31 -4.24 15.94
N VAL A 448 20.73 -3.27 15.14
CA VAL A 448 21.65 -2.20 15.56
C VAL A 448 20.78 -1.04 16.00
N THR A 449 20.74 -0.75 17.30
CA THR A 449 19.92 0.31 17.87
C THR A 449 20.80 1.50 18.18
N ALA A 450 20.48 2.68 17.65
CA ALA A 450 21.14 3.92 17.99
C ALA A 450 20.21 4.84 18.78
N VAL A 451 20.79 5.67 19.63
CA VAL A 451 20.11 6.74 20.37
C VAL A 451 21.02 7.96 20.46
N ALA A 452 20.45 9.14 20.30
CA ALA A 452 21.16 10.39 20.57
C ALA A 452 20.84 10.85 22.00
N ARG A 453 21.87 10.99 22.85
CA ARG A 453 21.72 11.65 24.16
C ARG A 453 21.62 13.17 24.03
N HIS A 454 22.29 13.72 23.02
CA HIS A 454 22.25 15.13 22.63
C HIS A 454 22.76 15.26 21.18
N PRO A 455 22.62 16.44 20.54
CA PRO A 455 22.95 16.60 19.12
C PRO A 455 24.37 16.22 18.67
N PHE A 456 25.33 16.08 19.58
CA PHE A 456 26.74 15.84 19.27
C PHE A 456 27.26 14.51 19.84
N HIS A 457 26.35 13.63 20.26
CA HIS A 457 26.70 12.32 20.81
C HIS A 457 25.68 11.26 20.40
N LEU A 458 26.17 10.10 19.96
CA LEU A 458 25.38 8.91 19.67
C LEU A 458 25.89 7.74 20.50
N ASP A 459 24.98 6.90 20.96
CA ASP A 459 25.28 5.60 21.54
C ASP A 459 24.61 4.52 20.68
N VAL A 460 25.36 3.47 20.33
CA VAL A 460 24.92 2.38 19.47
C VAL A 460 25.08 1.06 20.18
N PHE A 461 24.07 0.21 20.09
CA PHE A 461 23.96 -1.06 20.78
C PHE A 461 23.59 -2.19 19.83
N THR A 462 24.12 -3.38 20.07
CA THR A 462 23.67 -4.59 19.38
C THR A 462 23.94 -5.85 20.21
N VAL A 463 23.31 -6.96 19.84
CA VAL A 463 23.67 -8.29 20.34
C VAL A 463 24.76 -8.87 19.44
N GLY A 464 25.91 -9.20 20.02
CA GLY A 464 27.05 -9.80 19.33
C GLY A 464 26.82 -11.27 19.01
N THR A 465 27.68 -11.85 18.18
CA THR A 465 27.62 -13.28 17.77
C THR A 465 27.81 -14.28 18.90
N ASP A 466 28.28 -13.82 20.07
CA ASP A 466 28.41 -14.57 21.32
C ASP A 466 27.21 -14.37 22.26
N ASN A 467 26.14 -13.74 21.78
CA ASN A 467 24.91 -13.39 22.48
C ASN A 467 25.09 -12.42 23.66
N ARG A 468 26.18 -11.64 23.71
CA ARG A 468 26.33 -10.54 24.68
C ARG A 468 25.86 -9.22 24.10
N VAL A 469 25.56 -8.26 24.99
CA VAL A 469 25.24 -6.89 24.59
C VAL A 469 26.54 -6.12 24.38
N TYR A 470 26.70 -5.49 23.23
CA TYR A 470 27.82 -4.63 22.90
C TYR A 470 27.37 -3.19 22.72
N SER A 471 28.26 -2.26 23.05
CA SER A 471 28.07 -0.83 22.82
C SER A 471 29.31 -0.21 22.17
N ALA A 472 29.06 0.80 21.35
CA ALA A 472 30.02 1.80 20.91
C ALA A 472 29.34 3.16 20.93
N TRP A 473 30.12 4.23 20.99
CA TRP A 473 29.59 5.59 20.98
C TRP A 473 30.37 6.48 20.02
N TRP A 474 29.75 7.58 19.61
CA TRP A 474 30.35 8.63 18.80
C TRP A 474 30.21 9.97 19.51
N ASP A 475 31.29 10.73 19.53
CA ASP A 475 31.32 12.13 19.95
C ASP A 475 31.96 12.96 18.83
N GLU A 476 31.42 14.14 18.56
CA GLU A 476 31.86 14.99 17.45
C GLU A 476 33.36 15.33 17.48
N ARG A 477 33.97 15.40 18.67
CA ARG A 477 35.39 15.79 18.82
C ARG A 477 36.34 14.61 18.69
N SER A 478 35.89 13.42 19.05
CA SER A 478 36.76 12.24 19.18
C SER A 478 36.40 11.11 18.20
N GLY A 479 35.28 11.23 17.50
CA GLY A 479 34.79 10.24 16.58
C GLY A 479 34.22 9.01 17.30
N TRP A 480 34.28 7.87 16.62
CA TRP A 480 33.76 6.62 17.15
C TRP A 480 34.71 5.96 18.14
N SER A 481 34.17 5.47 19.26
CA SER A 481 34.87 4.59 20.18
C SER A 481 35.08 3.20 19.58
N ALA A 482 35.94 2.39 20.21
CA ALA A 482 35.94 0.95 20.02
C ALA A 482 34.67 0.34 20.64
N TRP A 483 34.26 -0.83 20.14
CA TRP A 483 33.19 -1.62 20.74
C TRP A 483 33.63 -2.27 22.04
N PHE A 484 32.75 -2.30 23.03
CA PHE A 484 32.96 -2.98 24.30
C PHE A 484 31.70 -3.77 24.71
N ALA A 485 31.91 -4.91 25.37
CA ALA A 485 30.82 -5.73 25.89
C ALA A 485 30.32 -5.18 27.22
N LEU A 486 29.00 -5.15 27.41
CA LEU A 486 28.37 -4.93 28.71
C LEU A 486 28.31 -6.28 29.45
N PRO A 487 29.04 -6.46 30.56
CA PRO A 487 29.13 -7.75 31.24
C PRO A 487 27.83 -8.09 31.98
N GLY A 488 27.66 -9.37 32.32
CA GLY A 488 26.60 -9.81 33.24
C GLY A 488 25.29 -10.25 32.58
N ILE A 489 25.23 -10.37 31.25
CA ILE A 489 24.06 -10.90 30.54
C ILE A 489 24.45 -11.79 29.36
N VAL A 490 23.63 -12.82 29.12
CA VAL A 490 23.60 -13.60 27.88
C VAL A 490 22.18 -13.52 27.34
N CYS A 491 22.04 -12.87 26.20
CA CYS A 491 20.76 -12.60 25.54
C CYS A 491 20.30 -13.80 24.70
N ARG A 492 19.05 -13.78 24.28
CA ARG A 492 18.61 -14.64 23.19
C ARG A 492 19.26 -14.15 21.88
N PRO A 493 19.58 -15.04 20.93
CA PRO A 493 20.16 -14.65 19.64
C PRO A 493 19.27 -13.71 18.81
N ASP A 494 17.95 -13.78 19.02
CA ASP A 494 16.92 -12.98 18.36
C ASP A 494 16.49 -11.74 19.16
N SER A 495 17.15 -11.46 20.30
CA SER A 495 16.78 -10.32 21.13
C SER A 495 17.25 -9.00 20.52
N THR A 496 16.41 -7.99 20.63
CA THR A 496 16.80 -6.60 20.37
C THR A 496 17.32 -5.96 21.66
N VAL A 497 18.23 -5.01 21.51
CA VAL A 497 18.58 -4.09 22.59
C VAL A 497 17.82 -2.79 22.35
N THR A 498 16.88 -2.48 23.21
CA THR A 498 16.15 -1.21 23.18
C THR A 498 16.88 -0.22 24.07
N ALA A 499 17.12 0.98 23.58
CA ALA A 499 17.83 2.04 24.29
C ALA A 499 16.98 3.30 24.31
N VAL A 500 16.86 3.93 25.47
CA VAL A 500 16.19 5.23 25.63
C VAL A 500 17.08 6.16 26.45
N ALA A 501 17.12 7.44 26.07
CA ALA A 501 17.77 8.47 26.84
C ALA A 501 16.73 9.26 27.63
N ARG A 502 16.86 9.31 28.96
CA ARG A 502 15.99 10.14 29.80
C ARG A 502 16.44 11.60 29.81
N HIS A 503 17.74 11.82 29.71
CA HIS A 503 18.39 13.12 29.55
C HIS A 503 19.83 12.91 29.07
N ARG A 504 20.55 14.01 28.82
CA ARG A 504 21.91 13.99 28.24
C ARG A 504 22.94 13.13 28.97
N ASP A 505 22.74 12.84 30.25
CA ASP A 505 23.71 12.16 31.11
C ASP A 505 23.19 10.80 31.61
N HIS A 506 22.10 10.29 31.02
CA HIS A 506 21.49 9.04 31.44
C HIS A 506 20.86 8.25 30.29
N LEU A 507 21.09 6.93 30.29
CA LEU A 507 20.54 5.97 29.34
C LEU A 507 19.99 4.76 30.08
N ASP A 508 18.90 4.21 29.57
CA ASP A 508 18.34 2.94 30.02
C ASP A 508 18.31 1.96 28.85
N LEU A 509 18.74 0.72 29.11
CA LEU A 509 18.75 -0.38 28.16
C LEU A 509 17.78 -1.46 28.59
N PHE A 510 17.12 -2.08 27.61
CA PHE A 510 16.21 -3.20 27.79
C PHE A 510 16.49 -4.29 26.77
N THR A 511 16.50 -5.54 27.21
CA THR A 511 16.68 -6.72 26.35
C THR A 511 16.05 -7.95 27.00
N THR A 512 16.01 -9.06 26.28
CA THR A 512 15.52 -10.35 26.78
C THR A 512 16.70 -11.31 26.95
N ALA A 513 16.90 -11.78 28.18
CA ALA A 513 17.90 -12.80 28.49
C ALA A 513 17.57 -14.15 27.83
N SER A 514 18.57 -15.01 27.68
CA SER A 514 18.45 -16.35 27.07
C SER A 514 17.37 -17.25 27.71
N ASP A 515 17.02 -17.01 28.97
CA ASP A 515 15.95 -17.70 29.70
C ASP A 515 14.56 -17.01 29.59
N GLY A 516 14.46 -15.97 28.76
CA GLY A 516 13.22 -15.25 28.49
C GLY A 516 12.93 -14.09 29.45
N ARG A 517 13.76 -13.86 30.48
CA ARG A 517 13.55 -12.76 31.42
C ARG A 517 13.79 -11.40 30.77
N ILE A 518 12.93 -10.43 31.08
CA ILE A 518 13.10 -9.04 30.67
C ILE A 518 14.12 -8.39 31.59
N MET A 519 15.23 -7.95 31.01
CA MET A 519 16.38 -7.42 31.73
C MET A 519 16.58 -5.94 31.40
N SER A 520 17.04 -5.19 32.39
CA SER A 520 17.43 -3.80 32.24
C SER A 520 18.81 -3.53 32.86
N THR A 521 19.49 -2.53 32.31
CA THR A 521 20.64 -1.84 32.91
C THR A 521 20.55 -0.37 32.53
N TRP A 522 21.31 0.49 33.20
CA TRP A 522 21.37 1.91 32.91
C TRP A 522 22.81 2.41 32.98
N TRP A 523 23.05 3.54 32.32
CA TRP A 523 24.30 4.28 32.38
C TRP A 523 24.04 5.68 32.92
N ASP A 524 24.92 6.15 33.80
CA ASP A 524 24.96 7.52 34.27
C ASP A 524 26.37 8.11 34.14
N ALA A 525 26.48 9.36 33.72
CA ALA A 525 27.78 10.00 33.46
C ALA A 525 28.72 10.03 34.67
N ARG A 526 28.22 9.96 35.90
CA ARG A 526 29.04 10.00 37.13
C ARG A 526 29.53 8.63 37.56
N SER A 527 28.77 7.58 37.26
CA SER A 527 28.99 6.24 37.83
C SER A 527 29.20 5.14 36.79
N GLY A 528 28.99 5.44 35.51
CA GLY A 528 29.10 4.47 34.43
C GLY A 528 27.91 3.52 34.37
N TRP A 529 28.16 2.30 33.90
CA TRP A 529 27.14 1.27 33.72
C TRP A 529 26.79 0.58 35.04
N ALA A 530 25.51 0.41 35.30
CA ALA A 530 25.01 -0.40 36.40
C ALA A 530 24.98 -1.91 36.06
N PRO A 531 24.92 -2.79 37.07
CA PRO A 531 24.68 -4.22 36.84
C PRO A 531 23.29 -4.47 36.23
N TRP A 532 23.16 -5.52 35.42
CA TRP A 532 21.87 -5.96 34.90
C TRP A 532 20.96 -6.49 36.01
N PHE A 533 19.67 -6.19 35.92
CA PHE A 533 18.63 -6.68 36.82
C PHE A 533 17.36 -7.05 36.04
N GLN A 534 16.53 -7.93 36.61
CA GLN A 534 15.26 -8.30 36.00
C GLN A 534 14.19 -7.25 36.32
N VAL A 535 13.42 -6.84 35.32
CA VAL A 535 12.33 -5.88 35.49
C VAL A 535 11.09 -6.58 36.03
N SER A 536 10.82 -6.41 37.32
CA SER A 536 9.58 -6.85 37.99
C SER A 536 9.14 -8.29 37.72
N GLY A 537 10.10 -9.22 37.58
CA GLY A 537 9.81 -10.63 37.30
C GLY A 537 9.31 -10.92 35.87
N GLY A 538 9.32 -9.93 34.97
CA GLY A 538 8.76 -10.04 33.62
C GLY A 538 9.49 -11.03 32.72
N ALA A 539 8.75 -11.57 31.75
CA ALA A 539 9.25 -12.46 30.70
C ALA A 539 8.57 -12.16 29.36
N ALA A 540 9.32 -12.29 28.27
CA ALA A 540 8.85 -12.03 26.90
C ALA A 540 8.69 -13.33 26.10
N SER A 541 7.71 -13.35 25.18
CA SER A 541 7.64 -14.40 24.15
C SER A 541 8.93 -14.42 23.32
N ALA A 542 9.27 -15.61 22.80
CA ALA A 542 10.33 -15.74 21.78
C ALA A 542 10.09 -14.77 20.61
N GLY A 543 11.13 -14.05 20.18
CA GLY A 543 11.06 -13.03 19.13
C GLY A 543 10.43 -11.69 19.53
N SER A 544 9.79 -11.55 20.70
CA SER A 544 9.18 -10.28 21.11
C SER A 544 10.25 -9.31 21.61
N PRO A 545 10.46 -8.15 20.96
CA PRO A 545 11.28 -7.09 21.52
C PRO A 545 10.58 -6.45 22.73
N VAL A 546 11.38 -5.82 23.60
CA VAL A 546 10.88 -4.96 24.69
C VAL A 546 10.84 -3.53 24.16
N THR A 547 9.66 -2.95 24.01
CA THR A 547 9.53 -1.53 23.62
C THR A 547 9.57 -0.66 24.87
N ALA A 548 10.28 0.45 24.82
CA ALA A 548 10.39 1.41 25.91
C ALA A 548 10.00 2.81 25.43
N VAL A 549 9.21 3.52 26.22
CA VAL A 549 8.78 4.90 25.94
C VAL A 549 9.09 5.76 27.16
N VAL A 550 9.88 6.82 26.97
CA VAL A 550 10.10 7.83 28.01
C VAL A 550 9.06 8.92 27.83
N ARG A 551 8.15 9.07 28.81
CA ARG A 551 7.11 10.11 28.79
C ARG A 551 7.67 11.45 29.23
N TYR A 552 8.56 11.41 30.20
CA TYR A 552 9.33 12.53 30.74
C TYR A 552 10.49 11.98 31.57
N THR A 553 11.44 12.84 31.97
CA THR A 553 12.73 12.43 32.56
C THR A 553 12.65 11.43 33.73
N ASN A 554 11.56 11.44 34.49
CA ASN A 554 11.38 10.63 35.68
C ASN A 554 10.36 9.51 35.50
N HIS A 555 9.86 9.26 34.27
CA HIS A 555 8.85 8.26 34.01
C HIS A 555 9.03 7.59 32.65
N MET A 556 8.93 6.26 32.64
CA MET A 556 8.94 5.47 31.42
C MET A 556 8.02 4.26 31.52
N ASP A 557 7.59 3.77 30.37
CA ASP A 557 6.75 2.60 30.22
C ASP A 557 7.45 1.56 29.33
N LEU A 558 7.27 0.29 29.67
CA LEU A 558 7.68 -0.84 28.84
C LEU A 558 6.46 -1.57 28.31
N PHE A 559 6.59 -2.10 27.09
CA PHE A 559 5.57 -2.92 26.44
C PHE A 559 6.17 -4.17 25.83
N VAL A 560 5.45 -5.29 25.94
CA VAL A 560 5.91 -6.59 25.47
C VAL A 560 4.74 -7.52 25.13
N VAL A 561 4.96 -8.46 24.22
CA VAL A 561 4.11 -9.65 24.10
C VAL A 561 4.63 -10.74 25.05
N GLY A 562 3.82 -11.09 26.04
CA GLY A 562 4.12 -12.11 27.04
C GLY A 562 4.16 -13.52 26.45
N THR A 563 4.63 -14.50 27.23
CA THR A 563 4.75 -15.91 26.83
C THR A 563 3.41 -16.62 26.61
N ASP A 564 2.31 -16.01 27.07
CA ASP A 564 0.93 -16.43 26.83
C ASP A 564 0.26 -15.65 25.67
N ASN A 565 1.06 -14.92 24.89
CA ASN A 565 0.67 -14.08 23.75
C ASN A 565 -0.18 -12.85 24.10
N ARG A 566 -0.31 -12.53 25.39
CA ARG A 566 -1.00 -11.32 25.83
C ARG A 566 -0.08 -10.10 25.77
N ILE A 567 -0.67 -8.93 25.61
CA ILE A 567 0.04 -7.65 25.60
C ILE A 567 0.15 -7.15 27.03
N TYR A 568 1.37 -6.93 27.48
CA TYR A 568 1.68 -6.47 28.84
C TYR A 568 2.38 -5.12 28.83
N SER A 569 2.14 -4.37 29.89
CA SER A 569 2.87 -3.15 30.22
C SER A 569 3.35 -3.17 31.67
N THR A 570 4.42 -2.45 31.92
CA THR A 570 4.87 -2.02 33.24
C THR A 570 5.47 -0.62 33.11
N TRP A 571 5.64 0.09 34.22
CA TRP A 571 6.20 1.43 34.22
C TRP A 571 7.21 1.60 35.36
N TRP A 572 8.05 2.62 35.22
CA TRP A 572 9.00 3.06 36.23
C TRP A 572 8.81 4.54 36.53
N HIS A 573 8.94 4.89 37.81
CA HIS A 573 9.06 6.27 38.26
C HIS A 573 10.20 6.40 39.26
N ASP A 574 10.92 7.52 39.26
CA ASP A 574 12.13 7.71 40.08
C ASP A 574 11.91 7.55 41.59
N THR A 575 10.74 7.92 42.09
CA THR A 575 10.39 7.81 43.53
C THR A 575 9.83 6.45 43.95
N THR A 576 9.22 5.68 43.03
CA THR A 576 8.54 4.42 43.37
C THR A 576 9.20 3.19 42.78
N GLY A 577 10.16 3.38 41.86
CA GLY A 577 10.77 2.29 41.12
C GLY A 577 9.82 1.66 40.11
N TRP A 578 10.09 0.39 39.78
CA TRP A 578 9.32 -0.38 38.81
C TRP A 578 8.01 -0.91 39.41
N ALA A 579 6.92 -0.74 38.67
CA ALA A 579 5.62 -1.34 38.98
C ALA A 579 5.58 -2.84 38.61
N ALA A 580 4.51 -3.52 39.01
CA ALA A 580 4.22 -4.88 38.54
C ALA A 580 3.68 -4.88 37.11
N TRP A 581 3.97 -5.93 36.36
CA TRP A 581 3.42 -6.14 35.03
C TRP A 581 1.90 -6.33 35.07
N PHE A 582 1.18 -5.67 34.16
CA PHE A 582 -0.26 -5.81 34.01
C PHE A 582 -0.64 -5.99 32.53
N ASN A 583 -1.76 -6.67 32.29
CA ASN A 583 -2.26 -6.87 30.93
C ASN A 583 -2.97 -5.60 30.43
N VAL A 584 -2.63 -5.15 29.22
CA VAL A 584 -3.21 -3.96 28.62
C VAL A 584 -4.58 -4.30 28.03
N SER A 585 -5.65 -3.99 28.76
CA SER A 585 -7.05 -4.08 28.29
C SER A 585 -7.46 -5.40 27.62
N GLY A 586 -6.99 -6.54 28.12
CA GLY A 586 -7.28 -7.86 27.54
C GLY A 586 -6.53 -8.17 26.25
N GLY A 587 -5.59 -7.33 25.83
CA GLY A 587 -4.94 -7.41 24.52
C GLY A 587 -4.19 -8.72 24.26
N VAL A 588 -4.29 -9.20 23.03
CA VAL A 588 -3.63 -10.41 22.52
C VAL A 588 -2.97 -10.09 21.19
N ALA A 589 -1.71 -10.51 21.04
CA ALA A 589 -0.92 -10.30 19.83
C ALA A 589 -0.40 -11.62 19.26
N LYS A 590 0.17 -11.59 18.06
CA LYS A 590 0.87 -12.76 17.52
C LYS A 590 2.11 -13.11 18.35
N PRO A 591 2.42 -14.41 18.55
CA PRO A 591 3.63 -14.82 19.25
C PRO A 591 4.89 -14.24 18.61
N GLY A 592 5.66 -13.50 19.41
CA GLY A 592 6.92 -12.88 18.99
C GLY A 592 6.78 -11.61 18.15
N SER A 593 5.60 -10.98 18.09
CA SER A 593 5.48 -9.64 17.50
C SER A 593 5.92 -8.55 18.48
N GLN A 594 6.20 -7.36 17.94
CA GLN A 594 6.40 -6.16 18.73
C GLN A 594 5.06 -5.57 19.21
N VAL A 595 5.09 -4.89 20.36
CA VAL A 595 4.10 -3.85 20.73
C VAL A 595 4.77 -2.50 20.48
N ALA A 596 4.41 -1.81 19.40
CA ALA A 596 4.94 -0.47 19.13
C ALA A 596 4.20 0.54 20.00
N ALA A 597 4.91 1.55 20.50
CA ALA A 597 4.35 2.52 21.40
C ALA A 597 5.03 3.88 21.25
N LEU A 598 4.28 4.95 21.49
CA LEU A 598 4.83 6.30 21.65
C LEU A 598 4.05 7.10 22.68
N SER A 599 4.63 8.21 23.10
CA SER A 599 3.93 9.25 23.86
C SER A 599 3.88 10.52 23.02
N ARG A 600 2.67 10.94 22.64
CA ARG A 600 2.46 12.17 21.84
C ARG A 600 2.36 13.44 22.71
N VAL A 601 1.98 13.26 23.97
CA VAL A 601 2.04 14.25 25.07
C VAL A 601 2.31 13.52 26.38
N THR A 602 2.87 14.21 27.38
CA THR A 602 3.32 13.67 28.68
C THR A 602 2.38 12.66 29.34
N GLU A 603 1.07 12.90 29.26
CA GLU A 603 0.02 12.07 29.88
C GLU A 603 -0.83 11.31 28.86
N HIS A 604 -0.23 10.93 27.73
CA HIS A 604 -0.87 10.09 26.71
C HIS A 604 0.11 9.08 26.13
N LEU A 605 -0.37 7.86 25.94
CA LEU A 605 0.34 6.78 25.25
C LEU A 605 -0.55 6.19 24.16
N ASP A 606 0.04 5.89 23.02
CA ASP A 606 -0.60 5.16 21.93
C ASP A 606 0.20 3.88 21.71
N VAL A 607 -0.49 2.74 21.70
CA VAL A 607 0.11 1.42 21.47
C VAL A 607 -0.50 0.72 20.28
N PHE A 608 0.33 -0.06 19.59
CA PHE A 608 0.01 -0.74 18.35
C PHE A 608 0.58 -2.15 18.36
N ALA A 609 -0.20 -3.13 17.92
CA ALA A 609 0.25 -4.51 17.83
C ALA A 609 -0.40 -5.24 16.65
N VAL A 610 0.28 -6.26 16.14
CA VAL A 610 -0.34 -7.20 15.21
C VAL A 610 -1.14 -8.22 16.01
N GLY A 611 -2.47 -8.15 15.88
CA GLY A 611 -3.41 -9.04 16.56
C GLY A 611 -3.29 -10.49 16.09
N SER A 612 -3.94 -11.39 16.83
CA SER A 612 -3.96 -12.83 16.48
C SER A 612 -4.56 -13.13 15.09
N ASP A 613 -5.45 -12.25 14.61
CA ASP A 613 -6.04 -12.23 13.27
C ASP A 613 -5.05 -11.78 12.17
N GLY A 614 -3.89 -11.24 12.54
CA GLY A 614 -2.91 -10.69 11.62
C GLY A 614 -3.18 -9.26 11.17
N LEU A 615 -4.17 -8.59 11.75
CA LEU A 615 -4.45 -7.18 11.49
C LEU A 615 -3.72 -6.30 12.51
N VAL A 616 -3.52 -5.03 12.19
CA VAL A 616 -2.96 -4.07 13.14
C VAL A 616 -4.10 -3.58 14.04
N HIS A 617 -3.89 -3.62 15.35
CA HIS A 617 -4.80 -3.09 16.36
C HIS A 617 -4.11 -2.00 17.16
N SER A 618 -4.91 -1.10 17.71
CA SER A 618 -4.44 -0.04 18.58
C SER A 618 -5.24 0.00 19.88
N ALA A 619 -4.61 0.53 20.91
CA ALA A 619 -5.22 1.01 22.13
C ALA A 619 -4.47 2.27 22.58
N TRP A 620 -5.06 3.07 23.45
CA TRP A 620 -4.41 4.24 24.01
C TRP A 620 -4.64 4.32 25.52
N TRP A 621 -3.80 5.11 26.17
CA TRP A 621 -3.95 5.46 27.58
C TRP A 621 -3.91 6.98 27.72
N ASP A 622 -4.79 7.49 28.57
CA ASP A 622 -4.70 8.86 29.06
C ASP A 622 -4.88 8.88 30.59
N ALA A 623 -4.30 9.89 31.25
CA ALA A 623 -4.32 9.98 32.71
C ALA A 623 -5.72 10.17 33.32
N SER A 624 -6.70 10.63 32.54
CA SER A 624 -8.06 10.90 33.03
C SER A 624 -9.00 9.70 32.90
N GLY A 625 -8.81 8.88 31.86
CA GLY A 625 -9.67 7.76 31.50
C GLY A 625 -9.02 6.38 31.66
N GLY A 626 -7.70 6.32 31.83
CA GLY A 626 -6.96 5.06 31.86
C GLY A 626 -6.81 4.46 30.45
N TRP A 627 -6.72 3.13 30.39
CA TRP A 627 -6.57 2.42 29.12
C TRP A 627 -7.89 2.26 28.38
N SER A 628 -7.89 2.52 27.08
CA SER A 628 -8.99 2.20 26.16
C SER A 628 -9.11 0.68 25.93
N GLY A 629 -10.20 0.26 25.30
CA GLY A 629 -10.26 -1.06 24.66
C GLY A 629 -9.41 -1.11 23.39
N TRP A 630 -9.03 -2.33 22.97
CA TRP A 630 -8.39 -2.56 21.68
C TRP A 630 -9.39 -2.43 20.54
N PHE A 631 -8.98 -1.78 19.46
CA PHE A 631 -9.74 -1.64 18.24
C PHE A 631 -8.83 -1.87 17.03
N GLN A 632 -9.40 -2.39 15.95
CA GLN A 632 -8.65 -2.62 14.72
C GLN A 632 -8.32 -1.27 14.07
N LEU A 633 -7.08 -1.10 13.62
CA LEU A 633 -6.70 -0.01 12.72
C LEU A 633 -7.25 -0.32 11.33
N GLY A 634 -8.47 0.14 11.12
CA GLY A 634 -9.23 0.00 9.91
C GLY A 634 -10.71 0.11 10.23
N ILE A 635 -11.34 1.07 9.56
CA ILE A 635 -12.74 1.54 9.59
C ILE A 635 -12.86 2.90 10.27
N THR A 636 -13.26 3.90 9.48
CA THR A 636 -14.41 4.74 9.82
C THR A 636 -15.49 4.53 8.78
#